data_AF-A0A966YFC8-F1
#
_entry.id   AF-A0A966YFC8-F1
#
_cell.length_a   1.000
_cell.length_b   1.000
_cell.length_c   1.000
_cell.angle_alpha   90.00
_cell.angle_beta   90.00
_cell.angle_gamma   90.00
#
_symmetry.space_group_name_H-M   'P 1'
#
loop_
_entity.id
_entity.type
_entity.pdbx_description
1 polymer ?
#
loop_
_entity_poly.entity_id
_entity_poly.type
_entity_poly.pdbx_seq_one_letter_code
_entity_poly.pdbx_strand_id
1 'polypeptide(L)'
;ECPYVVTKREAEAAVLAEVDQGLDAVIVNPVYMIGPWDWKPSSGRMLLEVSSGKGLLAPPGANDFVDVRDVVSGIEALVDLR
;
A
#
# COMPACT_ATOMS: atom_id res chain seq x y z
N GLU A 1 15.52 0.44 -13.50
CA GLU A 1 14.45 0.00 -12.58
C GLU A 1 13.63 1.21 -12.13
N CYS A 2 12.38 1.02 -11.69
CA CYS A 2 11.54 2.09 -11.12
C CYS A 2 12.04 2.44 -9.70
N PRO A 3 12.44 3.69 -9.39
CA PRO A 3 13.01 4.05 -8.08
C PRO A 3 12.10 3.68 -6.89
N TYR A 4 10.78 3.85 -7.03
CA TYR A 4 9.81 3.46 -6.00
C TYR A 4 9.87 1.95 -5.68
N VAL A 5 10.00 1.10 -6.70
CA VAL A 5 10.08 -0.36 -6.51
C VAL A 5 11.39 -0.74 -5.84
N VAL A 6 12.49 -0.09 -6.24
CA VAL A 6 13.82 -0.32 -5.64
C VAL A 6 13.79 0.00 -4.15
N THR A 7 13.30 1.18 -3.77
CA THR A 7 13.29 1.57 -2.35
C THR A 7 12.37 0.70 -1.50
N LYS A 8 11.25 0.22 -2.04
CA LYS A 8 10.36 -0.73 -1.32
C LYS A 8 11.01 -2.11 -1.14
N ARG A 9 11.69 -2.63 -2.17
CA ARG A 9 12.44 -3.89 -2.08
C ARG A 9 13.57 -3.82 -1.06
N GLU A 10 14.34 -2.73 -1.08
CA GLU A 10 15.46 -2.53 -0.15
C GLU A 10 14.97 -2.34 1.30
N ALA A 11 13.86 -1.64 1.50
CA ALA A 11 13.26 -1.50 2.83
C ALA A 11 12.77 -2.84 3.40
N GLU A 12 12.14 -3.68 2.59
CA GLU A 12 11.73 -5.04 3.00
C GLU A 12 12.95 -5.90 3.37
N ALA A 13 13.99 -5.90 2.53
CA ALA A 13 15.23 -6.62 2.78
C ALA A 13 15.92 -6.19 4.09
N ALA A 14 15.89 -4.88 4.41
CA ALA A 14 16.44 -4.37 5.66
C ALA A 14 15.69 -4.90 6.89
N VAL A 15 14.35 -4.97 6.85
CA VAL A 15 13.56 -5.54 7.96
C VAL A 15 13.81 -7.04 8.10
N LEU A 16 13.88 -7.78 6.99
CA LEU A 16 14.19 -9.21 7.01
C LEU A 16 15.55 -9.51 7.64
N ALA A 17 16.58 -8.70 7.35
CA ALA A 17 17.90 -8.86 7.96
C ALA A 17 17.89 -8.64 9.48
N GLU A 18 17.00 -7.82 10.01
CA GLU A 18 16.82 -7.63 11.45
C GLU A 18 15.96 -8.75 12.08
N VAL A 19 14.99 -9.28 11.33
CA VAL A 19 14.23 -10.47 11.76
C VAL A 19 15.17 -11.67 11.93
N ASP A 20 16.14 -11.86 11.04
CA ASP A 20 17.19 -12.88 11.17
C ASP A 20 18.05 -12.71 12.43
N GLN A 21 18.10 -11.49 12.99
CA GLN A 21 18.79 -11.15 14.23
C GLN A 21 17.88 -11.22 15.47
N GLY A 22 16.60 -11.60 15.30
CA GLY A 22 15.64 -11.78 16.39
C GLY A 22 14.65 -10.62 16.57
N LEU A 23 14.56 -9.67 15.64
CA LEU A 23 13.50 -8.66 15.65
C LEU A 23 12.13 -9.35 15.47
N ASP A 24 11.20 -9.08 16.38
CA ASP A 24 9.83 -9.56 16.24
C ASP A 24 8.99 -8.66 15.32
N ALA A 25 9.00 -8.95 14.02
CA ALA A 25 8.26 -8.17 13.01
C ALA A 25 7.43 -9.05 12.05
N VAL A 26 6.26 -8.54 11.63
CA VAL A 26 5.51 -9.05 10.46
C VAL A 26 5.57 -7.99 9.36
N ILE A 27 5.82 -8.43 8.14
CA ILE A 27 5.80 -7.59 6.94
C ILE A 27 4.43 -7.76 6.27
N VAL A 28 3.75 -6.65 6.02
CA VAL A 28 2.46 -6.60 5.30
C VAL A 28 2.66 -5.80 4.03
N ASN A 29 2.20 -6.35 2.91
CA ASN A 29 2.37 -5.78 1.57
C ASN A 29 1.00 -5.39 0.98
N PRO A 30 0.38 -4.29 1.43
CA PRO A 30 -0.89 -3.84 0.88
C PRO A 30 -0.71 -3.31 -0.55
N VAL A 31 -1.81 -3.35 -1.30
CA VAL A 31 -1.89 -2.86 -2.68
C VAL A 31 -2.39 -1.41 -2.71
N TYR A 32 -3.02 -0.96 -3.80
CA TYR A 32 -3.46 0.42 -3.97
C TYR A 32 -4.64 0.74 -3.04
N MET A 33 -4.33 1.22 -1.84
CA MET A 33 -5.33 1.50 -0.79
C MET A 33 -6.23 2.67 -1.17
N ILE A 34 -7.53 2.53 -1.01
CA ILE A 34 -8.53 3.59 -1.20
C ILE A 34 -9.39 3.65 0.06
N GLY A 35 -9.74 4.85 0.52
CA GLY A 35 -10.65 4.97 1.66
C GLY A 35 -10.65 6.33 2.34
N PRO A 36 -11.33 6.45 3.49
CA PRO A 36 -11.38 7.68 4.27
C PRO A 36 -9.99 8.11 4.76
N TRP A 37 -9.85 9.39 5.09
CA TRP A 37 -8.64 10.01 5.64
C TRP A 37 -7.43 10.13 4.68
N ASP A 38 -7.64 10.08 3.36
CA ASP A 38 -6.63 10.39 2.35
C ASP A 38 -6.37 11.93 2.25
N TRP A 39 -5.71 12.48 3.27
CA TRP A 39 -5.57 13.91 3.53
C TRP A 39 -4.74 14.70 2.50
N LYS A 40 -3.78 14.06 1.82
CA LYS A 40 -2.88 14.69 0.82
C LYS A 40 -3.42 14.62 -0.63
N PRO A 41 -4.62 14.05 -0.82
CA PRO A 41 -4.93 13.00 -1.80
C PRO A 41 -3.73 12.26 -2.41
N SER A 42 -3.58 10.98 -2.07
CA SER A 42 -2.62 10.04 -2.65
C SER A 42 -3.29 9.20 -3.75
N SER A 43 -3.73 7.99 -3.44
CA SER A 43 -4.51 7.11 -4.30
C SER A 43 -5.90 7.64 -4.62
N GLY A 44 -6.54 8.33 -3.67
CA GLY A 44 -7.84 8.97 -3.85
C GLY A 44 -7.81 10.08 -4.91
N ARG A 45 -6.62 10.57 -5.28
CA ARG A 45 -6.44 11.52 -6.37
C ARG A 45 -7.02 11.02 -7.69
N MET A 46 -6.85 9.73 -7.98
CA MET A 46 -7.41 9.12 -9.19
C MET A 46 -8.94 9.25 -9.23
N LEU A 47 -9.61 8.98 -8.10
CA LEU A 47 -11.06 9.11 -8.00
C LEU A 47 -11.52 10.56 -8.18
N LEU A 48 -10.79 11.52 -7.60
CA LEU A 48 -11.08 12.94 -7.73
C LEU A 48 -10.91 13.44 -9.18
N GLU A 49 -9.92 12.92 -9.91
CA GLU A 49 -9.70 13.28 -11.31
C GLU A 49 -10.78 12.70 -12.22
N VAL A 50 -11.17 11.44 -12.00
CA VAL A 50 -12.31 10.84 -12.71
C VAL A 50 -13.60 11.62 -12.39
N SER A 51 -13.87 11.91 -11.12
CA SER A 51 -15.10 12.61 -10.71
C SER A 51 -15.16 14.05 -11.21
N SER A 52 -14.02 14.69 -11.47
CA SER A 52 -13.93 16.03 -12.06
C SER A 52 -13.86 16.03 -13.60
N GLY A 53 -14.05 14.87 -14.24
CA GLY A 53 -14.07 14.73 -15.71
C GLY A 53 -12.69 14.74 -16.36
N LYS A 54 -11.60 14.60 -15.59
CA LYS A 54 -10.21 14.61 -16.07
C LYS A 54 -9.64 13.22 -16.38
N GLY A 55 -10.34 12.14 -16.01
CA GLY A 55 -9.93 10.74 -16.21
C GLY A 55 -10.17 10.16 -17.62
N LEU A 56 -10.06 10.97 -18.68
CA LEU A 56 -10.41 10.55 -20.05
C LEU A 56 -9.38 9.62 -20.72
N LEU A 57 -8.19 9.48 -20.13
CA LEU A 57 -7.11 8.63 -20.65
C LEU A 57 -6.69 7.62 -19.58
N ALA A 58 -6.94 6.34 -19.85
CA ALA A 58 -6.47 5.22 -19.04
C ALA A 58 -5.58 4.33 -19.93
N PRO A 59 -4.25 4.35 -19.76
CA PRO A 59 -3.38 3.44 -20.49
C PRO A 59 -3.77 1.99 -20.17
N PRO A 60 -3.58 1.05 -21.11
CA PRO A 60 -3.93 -0.34 -20.88
C PRO A 60 -3.13 -0.91 -19.72
N GLY A 61 -3.80 -1.65 -18.85
CA GLY A 61 -3.21 -2.24 -17.66
C GLY A 61 -4.26 -2.59 -16.62
N ALA A 62 -3.80 -3.14 -15.51
CA ALA A 62 -4.61 -3.41 -14.33
C ALA A 62 -3.81 -3.04 -13.08
N ASN A 63 -4.54 -2.81 -12.00
CA ASN A 63 -3.98 -2.59 -10.68
C ASN A 63 -4.87 -3.30 -9.66
N ASP A 64 -4.32 -3.58 -8.48
CA ASP A 64 -5.07 -4.15 -7.37
C ASP A 64 -5.43 -3.06 -6.36
N PHE A 65 -6.65 -3.07 -5.87
CA PHE A 65 -7.23 -2.03 -5.03
C PHE A 65 -7.83 -2.65 -3.77
N VAL A 66 -7.62 -1.98 -2.64
CA VAL A 66 -8.10 -2.47 -1.34
C VAL A 66 -8.67 -1.32 -0.52
N ASP A 67 -9.73 -1.56 0.26
CA ASP A 67 -10.19 -0.57 1.22
C ASP A 67 -9.16 -0.43 2.36
N VAL A 68 -8.82 0.81 2.73
CA VAL A 68 -7.88 1.06 3.84
C VAL A 68 -8.34 0.40 5.14
N ARG A 69 -9.65 0.26 5.36
CA ARG A 69 -10.22 -0.36 6.57
C ARG A 69 -10.00 -1.87 6.58
N ASP A 70 -10.06 -2.52 5.42
CA ASP A 70 -9.78 -3.96 5.31
C ASP A 70 -8.31 -4.26 5.61
N VAL A 71 -7.40 -3.38 5.16
CA VAL A 71 -5.97 -3.47 5.49
C VAL A 71 -5.75 -3.31 7.00
N VAL A 72 -6.43 -2.34 7.64
CA VAL A 72 -6.36 -2.15 9.10
C VAL A 72 -6.85 -3.40 9.83
N SER A 73 -8.01 -3.96 9.46
CA SER A 73 -8.51 -5.19 10.08
C SER A 73 -7.55 -6.37 9.90
N GLY A 74 -6.89 -6.47 8.75
CA GLY A 74 -5.85 -7.48 8.52
C GLY A 74 -4.63 -7.28 9.41
N ILE A 75 -4.19 -6.03 9.61
CA ILE A 75 -3.07 -5.71 10.50
C ILE A 75 -3.43 -5.97 11.97
N GLU A 76 -4.61 -5.58 12.43
CA GLU A 76 -5.10 -5.85 13.79
C GLU A 76 -5.12 -7.36 14.09
N ALA A 77 -5.64 -8.16 13.15
CA ALA A 77 -5.66 -9.61 13.29
C ALA A 77 -4.25 -10.23 13.42
N LEU A 78 -3.23 -9.65 12.77
CA LEU A 78 -1.85 -10.12 12.91
C LEU A 78 -1.24 -9.78 14.27
N VAL A 79 -1.63 -8.65 14.85
CA VAL A 79 -1.22 -8.26 16.21
C VAL A 79 -1.84 -9.19 17.23
N ASP A 80 -3.11 -9.55 17.08
CA ASP A 80 -3.83 -10.44 18.00
C ASP A 80 -3.34 -11.90 17.98
N LEU A 81 -2.69 -12.33 16.89
CA LEU A 81 -2.13 -13.68 16.74
C LEU A 81 -0.75 -13.85 17.38
N ARG A 82 -0.18 -12.79 17.95
CA ARG A 82 1.13 -12.77 18.61
C ARG A 82 1.00 -12.83 20.13
#